data_AF-A0A832IN08-F1
#
_entry.id   AF-A0A832IN08-F1
#
_cell.length_a   1.000
_cell.length_b   1.000
_cell.length_c   1.000
_cell.angle_alpha   90.00
_cell.angle_beta   90.00
_cell.angle_gamma   90.00
#
_symmetry.space_group_name_H-M   'P 1'
#
loop_
_entity.id
_entity.type
_entity.pdbx_description
1 polymer ?
#
loop_
_entity_poly.entity_id
_entity_poly.type
_entity_poly.pdbx_seq_one_letter_code
_entity_poly.pdbx_strand_id
1 'polypeptide(L)'
;PSITHRYPDRVLFLVTSQCSMYCRFCTRKRKVSDSSKISMKYIDEGLKYIREHTEVRDVIVSGGDPLMLTDYMLEKVLKGLREIPHVEIIRVHTKMPVVLPQRITPHLVEMMKKYHPIYINTHFNHPWECTDEAKKACDLLANAGFPLGNQMVLMKGVNDNAEVVKELNRKLLMMRVKPYYIYQADMVKSTNHFRTPIRVGLEIMDKLRGHTSGLAVPYFVIDAPGGGGKIPILPQYVLYHDDEKIVLRNYKYEVFEYAEVRDEDKGESAGFDSRFLRKQPVVIRERKRRISPSKGTRSSKQKVPVKNNVE
;
A
#
# COMPACT_ATOMS: atom_id res chain seq x y z
N PRO A 1 -22.68 -3.51 -8.90
CA PRO A 1 -22.06 -2.36 -8.21
C PRO A 1 -20.51 -2.38 -8.21
N SER A 2 -19.86 -1.27 -8.57
CA SER A 2 -18.38 -1.09 -8.59
C SER A 2 -17.77 -0.86 -7.21
N ILE A 3 -18.18 -1.65 -6.21
CA ILE A 3 -17.81 -1.50 -4.81
C ILE A 3 -16.95 -2.69 -4.36
N THR A 4 -15.91 -2.40 -3.58
CA THR A 4 -15.25 -3.40 -2.73
C THR A 4 -15.48 -3.00 -1.27
N HIS A 5 -16.31 -3.76 -0.57
CA HIS A 5 -16.56 -3.60 0.86
C HIS A 5 -15.82 -4.72 1.62
N ARG A 6 -14.63 -4.39 2.14
CA ARG A 6 -13.74 -5.35 2.82
C ARG A 6 -13.70 -5.15 4.33
N TYR A 7 -13.67 -3.89 4.75
CA TYR A 7 -13.61 -3.52 6.15
C TYR A 7 -15.00 -3.13 6.62
N PRO A 8 -15.31 -3.22 7.92
CA PRO A 8 -16.66 -3.02 8.43
C PRO A 8 -17.28 -1.66 8.12
N ASP A 9 -16.48 -0.60 8.06
CA ASP A 9 -16.96 0.78 8.10
C ASP A 9 -16.64 1.59 6.84
N ARG A 10 -16.03 0.95 5.83
CA ARG A 10 -15.49 1.67 4.66
C ARG A 10 -15.45 0.85 3.39
N VAL A 11 -15.66 1.55 2.29
CA VAL A 11 -15.71 0.96 0.95
C VAL A 11 -14.71 1.60 0.00
N LEU A 12 -14.25 0.81 -0.97
CA LEU A 12 -13.56 1.30 -2.15
C LEU A 12 -14.55 1.37 -3.31
N PHE A 13 -14.80 2.56 -3.81
CA PHE A 13 -15.73 2.84 -4.89
C PHE A 13 -14.99 3.17 -6.19
N LEU A 14 -15.10 2.28 -7.18
CA LEU A 14 -14.40 2.41 -8.46
C LEU A 14 -15.28 3.19 -9.46
N VAL A 15 -14.90 4.43 -9.75
CA VAL A 15 -15.73 5.36 -10.56
C VAL A 15 -15.23 5.53 -11.99
N THR A 16 -14.06 4.98 -12.32
CA THR A 16 -13.54 4.93 -13.69
C THR A 16 -12.56 3.78 -13.86
N SER A 17 -12.46 3.23 -15.07
CA SER A 17 -11.43 2.24 -15.43
C SER A 17 -10.22 2.87 -16.13
N GLN A 18 -10.22 4.17 -16.38
CA GLN A 18 -9.15 4.86 -17.11
C GLN A 18 -8.10 5.45 -16.17
N CYS A 19 -6.86 5.51 -16.65
CA CYS A 19 -5.74 6.23 -16.03
C CYS A 19 -5.10 7.15 -17.08
N SER A 20 -4.51 8.27 -16.65
CA SER A 20 -3.64 9.09 -17.50
C SER A 20 -2.33 8.37 -17.85
N MET A 21 -1.82 7.57 -16.91
CA MET A 21 -0.68 6.68 -17.12
C MET A 21 -0.90 5.33 -16.45
N TYR A 22 -0.70 4.25 -17.20
CA TYR A 22 -0.85 2.88 -16.71
C TYR A 22 0.44 2.38 -16.06
N CYS A 23 0.45 2.34 -14.73
CA CYS A 23 1.58 1.84 -13.95
C CYS A 23 1.90 0.37 -14.29
N ARG A 24 3.16 0.05 -14.57
CA ARG A 24 3.60 -1.34 -14.88
C ARG A 24 3.46 -2.30 -13.70
N PHE A 25 3.35 -1.77 -12.49
CA PHE A 25 3.14 -2.47 -11.23
C PHE A 25 1.68 -2.38 -10.74
N CYS A 26 0.73 -1.95 -11.59
CA CYS A 26 -0.66 -1.74 -11.20
C CYS A 26 -1.33 -3.03 -10.70
N THR A 27 -1.80 -3.01 -9.45
CA THR A 27 -2.48 -4.13 -8.81
C THR A 27 -3.87 -4.39 -9.41
N ARG A 28 -4.45 -3.38 -10.07
CA ARG A 28 -5.78 -3.41 -10.69
C ARG A 28 -5.74 -3.61 -12.21
N LYS A 29 -4.61 -4.05 -12.78
CA LYS A 29 -4.43 -4.28 -14.23
C LYS A 29 -5.54 -5.11 -14.91
N ARG A 30 -6.26 -5.97 -14.17
CA ARG A 30 -7.39 -6.76 -14.69
C ARG A 30 -8.68 -5.97 -14.91
N LYS A 31 -8.84 -4.83 -14.22
CA LYS A 31 -10.05 -3.98 -14.26
C LYS A 31 -9.81 -2.66 -15.00
N VAL A 32 -8.60 -2.13 -14.90
CA VAL A 32 -8.17 -0.88 -15.51
C VAL A 32 -7.94 -1.07 -17.03
N SER A 33 -8.18 -0.04 -17.83
CA SER A 33 -8.13 -0.03 -19.31
C SER A 33 -9.26 -0.79 -20.02
N ASP A 34 -10.32 -1.17 -19.30
CA ASP A 34 -11.51 -1.81 -19.87
C ASP A 34 -12.74 -0.96 -19.57
N SER A 35 -13.19 -0.19 -20.56
CA SER A 35 -14.32 0.74 -20.42
C SER A 35 -15.66 0.04 -20.15
N SER A 36 -15.78 -1.25 -20.47
CA SER A 36 -16.99 -2.02 -20.20
C SER A 36 -17.19 -2.32 -18.70
N LYS A 37 -16.10 -2.27 -17.91
CA LYS A 37 -16.11 -2.68 -16.50
C LYS A 37 -16.63 -1.63 -15.54
N ILE A 38 -16.63 -0.35 -15.92
CA ILE A 38 -17.09 0.76 -15.08
C ILE A 38 -17.88 1.73 -15.97
N SER A 39 -19.18 1.78 -15.74
CA SER A 39 -20.15 2.61 -16.47
C SER A 39 -20.99 3.42 -15.50
N MET A 40 -21.76 4.39 -16.01
CA MET A 40 -22.67 5.20 -15.18
C MET A 40 -23.64 4.35 -14.36
N LYS A 41 -24.20 3.31 -14.96
CA LYS A 41 -25.06 2.35 -14.26
C LYS A 41 -24.38 1.76 -13.02
N TYR A 42 -23.10 1.40 -13.12
CA TYR A 42 -22.38 0.83 -11.98
C TYR A 42 -22.00 1.85 -10.91
N ILE A 43 -21.88 3.13 -11.28
CA ILE A 43 -21.70 4.25 -10.34
C ILE A 43 -23.01 4.44 -9.56
N ASP A 44 -24.15 4.51 -10.24
CA ASP A 44 -25.46 4.68 -9.58
C ASP A 44 -25.78 3.50 -8.66
N GLU A 45 -25.52 2.26 -9.11
CA GLU A 45 -25.61 1.06 -8.26
C GLU A 45 -24.66 1.12 -7.05
N GLY A 46 -23.48 1.73 -7.20
CA GLY A 46 -22.52 1.91 -6.11
C GLY A 46 -23.01 2.91 -5.07
N LEU A 47 -23.57 4.04 -5.50
CA LEU A 47 -24.22 5.01 -4.62
C LEU A 47 -25.43 4.41 -3.90
N LYS A 48 -26.24 3.61 -4.61
CA LYS A 48 -27.34 2.86 -4.01
C LYS A 48 -26.84 1.90 -2.92
N TYR A 49 -25.81 1.12 -3.23
CA TYR A 49 -25.19 0.21 -2.25
C TYR A 49 -24.76 0.96 -0.99
N ILE A 50 -24.04 2.09 -1.12
CA ILE A 50 -23.57 2.88 0.03
C ILE A 50 -24.75 3.43 0.84
N ARG A 51 -25.84 3.85 0.18
CA ARG A 51 -27.05 4.34 0.86
C ARG A 51 -27.74 3.24 1.68
N GLU A 52 -27.71 1.99 1.21
CA GLU A 52 -28.34 0.84 1.89
C GLU A 52 -27.49 0.28 3.04
N HIS A 53 -26.18 0.56 3.08
CA HIS A 53 -25.24 0.05 4.08
C HIS A 53 -24.83 1.17 5.04
N THR A 54 -25.61 1.36 6.11
CA THR A 54 -25.49 2.48 7.06
C THR A 54 -24.22 2.44 7.91
N GLU A 55 -23.55 1.30 8.00
CA GLU A 55 -22.26 1.14 8.65
C GLU A 55 -21.10 1.83 7.90
N VAL A 56 -21.30 2.16 6.61
CA VAL A 56 -20.28 2.75 5.75
C VAL A 56 -20.14 4.24 6.00
N ARG A 57 -19.20 4.62 6.86
CA ARG A 57 -18.88 6.03 7.14
C ARG A 57 -17.79 6.63 6.26
N ASP A 58 -16.96 5.79 5.63
CA ASP A 58 -15.77 6.22 4.89
C ASP A 58 -15.73 5.63 3.47
N VAL A 59 -15.75 6.52 2.47
CA VAL A 59 -15.84 6.14 1.05
C VAL A 59 -14.58 6.56 0.31
N ILE A 60 -13.87 5.57 -0.24
CA ILE A 60 -12.66 5.79 -1.03
C ILE A 60 -13.03 5.80 -2.52
N VAL A 61 -13.09 6.99 -3.12
CA VAL A 61 -13.26 7.20 -4.56
C VAL A 61 -11.95 6.86 -5.27
N SER A 62 -11.98 5.83 -6.11
CA SER A 62 -10.82 5.29 -6.83
C SER A 62 -11.25 4.65 -8.15
N GLY A 63 -10.48 3.68 -8.65
CA GLY A 63 -10.68 3.09 -9.97
C GLY A 63 -9.35 2.82 -10.65
N GLY A 64 -9.26 3.22 -11.91
CA GLY A 64 -8.02 3.62 -12.55
C GLY A 64 -7.46 4.87 -11.86
N ASP A 65 -7.91 6.06 -12.26
CA ASP A 65 -7.68 7.31 -11.54
C ASP A 65 -8.94 8.18 -11.57
N PRO A 66 -9.57 8.48 -10.41
CA PRO A 66 -10.85 9.19 -10.37
C PRO A 66 -10.77 10.61 -10.96
N LEU A 67 -9.59 11.24 -10.97
CA LEU A 67 -9.41 12.56 -11.57
C LEU A 67 -9.25 12.51 -13.09
N MET A 68 -9.35 11.33 -13.73
CA MET A 68 -9.61 11.24 -15.18
C MET A 68 -11.03 11.64 -15.55
N LEU A 69 -11.98 11.59 -14.61
CA LEU A 69 -13.33 12.07 -14.85
C LEU A 69 -13.30 13.59 -15.12
N THR A 70 -14.22 14.05 -15.96
CA THR A 70 -14.49 15.48 -16.10
C THR A 70 -14.95 16.04 -14.76
N ASP A 71 -14.75 17.35 -14.54
CA ASP A 71 -15.17 18.02 -13.29
C ASP A 71 -16.65 17.78 -13.00
N TYR A 72 -17.50 17.84 -14.02
CA TYR A 72 -18.93 17.55 -13.92
C TYR A 72 -19.24 16.13 -13.43
N MET A 73 -18.55 15.12 -13.99
CA MET A 73 -18.78 13.73 -13.60
C MET A 73 -18.23 13.41 -12.22
N LEU A 74 -17.09 14.00 -11.85
CA LEU A 74 -16.55 13.90 -10.51
C LEU A 74 -17.49 14.57 -9.49
N GLU A 75 -18.02 15.76 -9.82
CA GLU A 75 -18.96 16.49 -8.96
C GLU A 75 -20.24 15.68 -8.72
N LYS A 76 -20.79 15.01 -9.74
CA LYS A 76 -21.93 14.10 -9.56
C LYS A 76 -21.67 13.01 -8.52
N VAL A 77 -20.49 12.39 -8.56
CA VAL A 77 -20.11 11.36 -7.58
C VAL A 77 -19.99 11.97 -6.18
N LEU A 78 -19.25 13.07 -6.04
CA LEU A 78 -19.01 13.71 -4.75
C LEU A 78 -20.31 14.21 -4.11
N LYS A 79 -21.18 14.86 -4.90
CA LYS A 79 -22.50 15.30 -4.47
C LYS A 79 -23.36 14.12 -4.04
N GLY A 80 -23.44 13.07 -4.87
CA GLY A 80 -24.24 11.88 -4.56
C GLY A 80 -23.77 11.16 -3.29
N LEU A 81 -22.47 11.18 -2.98
CA LEU A 81 -21.94 10.67 -1.70
C LEU A 81 -22.29 11.57 -0.53
N ARG A 82 -22.25 12.90 -0.71
CA ARG A 82 -22.56 13.87 0.35
C ARG A 82 -24.04 13.97 0.69
N GLU A 83 -24.92 13.59 -0.22
CA GLU A 83 -26.36 13.44 0.05
C GLU A 83 -26.68 12.24 0.97
N ILE A 84 -25.73 11.35 1.23
CA ILE A 84 -25.92 10.17 2.10
C ILE A 84 -25.53 10.55 3.54
N PRO A 85 -26.49 10.61 4.50
CA PRO A 85 -26.24 11.20 5.82
C PRO A 85 -25.14 10.53 6.66
N HIS A 86 -25.00 9.20 6.56
CA HIS A 86 -24.00 8.44 7.32
C HIS A 86 -22.59 8.45 6.70
N VAL A 87 -22.42 9.02 5.49
CA VAL A 87 -21.09 9.16 4.87
C VAL A 87 -20.37 10.39 5.44
N GLU A 88 -19.44 10.13 6.34
CA GLU A 88 -18.66 11.17 7.02
C GLU A 88 -17.46 11.59 6.16
N ILE A 89 -16.66 10.63 5.70
CA ILE A 89 -15.36 10.88 5.07
C ILE A 89 -15.39 10.44 3.62
N ILE A 90 -14.93 11.31 2.72
CA ILE A 90 -14.62 10.95 1.34
C ILE A 90 -13.11 11.01 1.16
N ARG A 91 -12.54 9.95 0.56
CA ARG A 91 -11.12 9.92 0.19
C ARG A 91 -10.97 9.77 -1.30
N VAL A 92 -10.18 10.62 -1.93
CA VAL A 92 -9.85 10.49 -3.35
C VAL A 92 -8.46 9.91 -3.48
N HIS A 93 -8.34 8.76 -4.13
CA HIS A 93 -7.05 8.14 -4.41
C HIS A 93 -6.67 8.40 -5.85
N THR A 94 -5.67 9.25 -6.08
CA THR A 94 -5.27 9.70 -7.42
C THR A 94 -3.75 9.73 -7.56
N LYS A 95 -3.22 9.40 -8.75
CA LYS A 95 -1.82 9.62 -9.12
C LYS A 95 -1.66 10.91 -9.93
N MET A 96 -2.72 11.67 -10.22
CA MET A 96 -2.65 12.88 -11.06
C MET A 96 -1.60 13.91 -10.63
N PRO A 97 -1.42 14.24 -9.33
CA PRO A 97 -0.36 15.17 -8.94
C PRO A 97 1.04 14.73 -9.38
N VAL A 98 1.23 13.43 -9.63
CA VAL A 98 2.49 12.84 -10.06
C VAL A 98 2.64 12.84 -11.58
N VAL A 99 1.60 12.40 -12.30
CA VAL A 99 1.73 12.03 -13.74
C VAL A 99 1.08 13.02 -14.70
N LEU A 100 0.15 13.83 -14.20
CA LEU A 100 -0.52 14.89 -14.97
C LEU A 100 -0.90 16.03 -14.01
N PRO A 101 0.08 16.71 -13.39
CA PRO A 101 -0.18 17.74 -12.39
C PRO A 101 -1.07 18.88 -12.91
N GLN A 102 -1.08 19.12 -14.23
CA GLN A 102 -1.94 20.10 -14.91
C GLN A 102 -3.44 19.81 -14.74
N ARG A 103 -3.82 18.57 -14.40
CA ARG A 103 -5.22 18.21 -14.09
C ARG A 103 -5.73 18.92 -12.84
N ILE A 104 -4.82 19.30 -11.93
CA ILE A 104 -5.13 19.99 -10.68
C ILE A 104 -5.25 21.49 -10.96
N THR A 105 -6.42 21.90 -11.43
CA THR A 105 -6.74 23.30 -11.75
C THR A 105 -7.45 23.98 -10.58
N PRO A 106 -7.40 25.33 -10.48
CA PRO A 106 -8.20 26.06 -9.49
C PRO A 106 -9.69 25.73 -9.54
N HIS A 107 -10.25 25.53 -10.73
CA HIS A 107 -11.66 25.16 -10.91
C HIS A 107 -11.99 23.79 -10.30
N LEU A 108 -11.17 22.77 -10.57
CA LEU A 108 -11.35 21.45 -9.97
C LEU A 108 -11.30 21.53 -8.45
N VAL A 109 -10.31 22.24 -7.93
CA VAL A 109 -10.05 22.39 -6.49
C VAL A 109 -11.23 23.09 -5.81
N GLU A 110 -11.71 24.22 -6.34
CA GLU A 110 -12.87 24.92 -5.79
C GLU A 110 -14.17 24.11 -5.87
N MET A 111 -14.35 23.31 -6.92
CA MET A 111 -15.48 22.37 -6.99
C MET A 111 -15.40 21.34 -5.86
N MET A 112 -14.25 20.67 -5.68
CA MET A 112 -14.08 19.64 -4.66
C MET A 112 -14.26 20.17 -3.23
N LYS A 113 -13.86 21.42 -2.97
CA LYS A 113 -13.96 22.05 -1.62
C LYS A 113 -15.40 22.10 -1.10
N LYS A 114 -16.39 22.22 -1.99
CA LYS A 114 -17.82 22.24 -1.61
C LYS A 114 -18.25 20.98 -0.85
N TYR A 115 -17.48 19.89 -0.94
CA TYR A 115 -17.84 18.56 -0.46
C TYR A 115 -16.92 18.06 0.69
N HIS A 116 -16.25 18.97 1.41
CA HIS A 116 -15.46 18.63 2.59
C HIS A 116 -16.28 17.86 3.66
N PRO A 117 -15.62 17.01 4.49
CA PRO A 117 -14.19 16.73 4.48
C PRO A 117 -13.77 15.74 3.37
N ILE A 118 -12.77 16.12 2.58
CA ILE A 118 -12.13 15.24 1.59
C ILE A 118 -10.66 15.07 1.95
N TYR A 119 -10.19 13.83 1.91
CA TYR A 119 -8.78 13.47 2.03
C TYR A 119 -8.25 12.99 0.70
N ILE A 120 -7.01 13.32 0.36
CA ILE A 120 -6.42 12.92 -0.93
C ILE A 120 -5.19 12.07 -0.68
N ASN A 121 -5.20 10.84 -1.19
CA ASN A 121 -4.02 9.99 -1.21
C ASN A 121 -3.41 9.97 -2.60
N THR A 122 -2.16 10.43 -2.67
CA THR A 122 -1.31 10.43 -3.86
C THR A 122 -0.50 9.13 -3.96
N HIS A 123 0.27 8.98 -5.06
CA HIS A 123 0.98 7.75 -5.37
C HIS A 123 2.38 7.98 -5.96
N PHE A 124 3.21 8.77 -5.26
CA PHE A 124 4.64 8.94 -5.51
C PHE A 124 5.43 7.73 -5.01
N ASN A 125 6.40 7.30 -5.80
CA ASN A 125 7.27 6.14 -5.58
C ASN A 125 8.75 6.49 -5.69
N HIS A 126 9.14 7.61 -6.30
CA HIS A 126 10.55 8.02 -6.41
C HIS A 126 10.74 9.53 -6.20
N PRO A 127 11.85 10.00 -5.60
CA PRO A 127 12.14 11.43 -5.43
C PRO A 127 12.14 12.26 -6.71
N TRP A 128 12.34 11.62 -7.87
CA TRP A 128 12.31 12.25 -9.19
C TRP A 128 10.90 12.66 -9.63
N GLU A 129 9.88 12.00 -9.11
CA GLU A 129 8.49 12.35 -9.37
C GLU A 129 8.08 13.64 -8.63
N CYS A 130 8.87 14.11 -7.66
CA CYS A 130 8.61 15.34 -6.91
C CYS A 130 9.12 16.58 -7.67
N THR A 131 8.52 16.86 -8.83
CA THR A 131 8.86 18.03 -9.66
C THR A 131 8.20 19.31 -9.14
N ASP A 132 8.57 20.47 -9.71
CA ASP A 132 7.95 21.75 -9.37
C ASP A 132 6.47 21.80 -9.76
N GLU A 133 6.08 21.16 -10.86
CA GLU A 133 4.67 21.03 -11.27
C GLU A 133 3.89 20.16 -10.29
N ALA A 134 4.47 19.04 -9.86
CA ALA A 134 3.86 18.17 -8.85
C ALA A 134 3.70 18.90 -7.50
N LYS A 135 4.72 19.67 -7.11
CA LYS A 135 4.66 20.53 -5.93
C LYS A 135 3.55 21.57 -6.03
N LYS A 136 3.45 22.30 -7.15
CA LYS A 136 2.38 23.30 -7.38
C LYS A 136 0.98 22.65 -7.28
N ALA A 137 0.81 21.47 -7.88
CA ALA A 137 -0.44 20.72 -7.79
C ALA A 137 -0.78 20.32 -6.34
N CYS A 138 0.19 19.79 -5.59
CA CYS A 138 0.01 19.46 -4.18
C CYS A 138 -0.27 20.72 -3.34
N ASP A 139 0.40 21.83 -3.63
CA ASP A 139 0.21 23.10 -2.91
C ASP A 139 -1.20 23.66 -3.11
N LEU A 140 -1.75 23.60 -4.33
CA LEU A 140 -3.14 23.99 -4.61
C LEU A 140 -4.13 23.16 -3.77
N LEU A 141 -3.92 21.84 -3.70
CA LEU A 141 -4.79 20.96 -2.92
C LEU A 141 -4.65 21.20 -1.41
N ALA A 142 -3.42 21.34 -0.91
CA ALA A 142 -3.17 21.59 0.50
C ALA A 142 -3.70 22.97 0.94
N ASN A 143 -3.53 24.02 0.12
CA ASN A 143 -4.06 25.36 0.40
C ASN A 143 -5.59 25.40 0.43
N ALA A 144 -6.23 24.52 -0.35
CA ALA A 144 -7.67 24.34 -0.33
C ALA A 144 -8.20 23.62 0.92
N GLY A 145 -7.32 23.12 1.80
CA GLY A 145 -7.69 22.45 3.04
C GLY A 145 -7.82 20.93 2.93
N PHE A 146 -7.38 20.31 1.83
CA PHE A 146 -7.36 18.85 1.71
C PHE A 146 -6.12 18.26 2.42
N PRO A 147 -6.30 17.37 3.42
CA PRO A 147 -5.16 16.64 3.96
C PRO A 147 -4.62 15.65 2.92
N LEU A 148 -3.32 15.74 2.65
CA LEU A 148 -2.66 14.94 1.63
C LEU A 148 -1.84 13.81 2.25
N GLY A 149 -2.11 12.58 1.80
CA GLY A 149 -1.29 11.41 2.08
C GLY A 149 -0.55 10.92 0.84
N ASN A 150 0.51 10.14 1.01
CA ASN A 150 1.15 9.40 -0.08
C ASN A 150 1.17 7.89 0.20
N GLN A 151 0.80 7.12 -0.81
CA GLN A 151 0.87 5.67 -0.79
C GLN A 151 2.00 5.26 -1.74
N MET A 152 3.12 4.76 -1.24
CA MET A 152 4.20 4.21 -2.07
C MET A 152 4.04 2.69 -2.21
N VAL A 153 4.45 2.12 -3.33
CA VAL A 153 4.68 0.66 -3.47
C VAL A 153 6.19 0.43 -3.50
N LEU A 154 6.65 -0.52 -2.67
CA LEU A 154 8.05 -0.95 -2.65
C LEU A 154 8.34 -1.83 -3.87
N MET A 155 9.27 -1.39 -4.69
CA MET A 155 9.58 -1.97 -5.99
C MET A 155 11.09 -2.18 -6.17
N LYS A 156 11.44 -3.40 -6.55
CA LYS A 156 12.81 -3.80 -6.86
C LYS A 156 13.37 -2.98 -8.02
N GLY A 157 14.56 -2.41 -7.83
CA GLY A 157 15.26 -1.61 -8.83
C GLY A 157 14.66 -0.22 -9.07
N VAL A 158 13.76 0.23 -8.20
CA VAL A 158 13.15 1.57 -8.29
C VAL A 158 13.34 2.33 -6.98
N ASN A 159 12.85 1.78 -5.88
CA ASN A 159 12.85 2.44 -4.57
C ASN A 159 13.16 1.48 -3.42
N ASP A 160 13.78 0.35 -3.71
CA ASP A 160 14.24 -0.67 -2.76
C ASP A 160 15.54 -0.27 -2.03
N ASN A 161 15.65 1.02 -1.68
CA ASN A 161 16.79 1.62 -1.00
C ASN A 161 16.32 2.64 0.04
N ALA A 162 16.83 2.54 1.28
CA ALA A 162 16.40 3.39 2.39
C ALA A 162 16.67 4.88 2.18
N GLU A 163 17.80 5.25 1.55
CA GLU A 163 18.13 6.66 1.30
C GLU A 163 17.19 7.27 0.25
N VAL A 164 16.84 6.50 -0.78
CA VAL A 164 15.85 6.92 -1.79
C VAL A 164 14.49 7.17 -1.14
N VAL A 165 14.05 6.27 -0.26
CA VAL A 165 12.77 6.42 0.44
C VAL A 165 12.81 7.57 1.44
N LYS A 166 13.93 7.77 2.14
CA LYS A 166 14.13 8.89 3.06
C LYS A 166 14.08 10.23 2.33
N GLU A 167 14.75 10.33 1.18
CA GLU A 167 14.71 11.51 0.31
C GLU A 167 13.29 11.78 -0.18
N LEU A 168 12.60 10.74 -0.66
CA LEU A 168 11.21 10.84 -1.13
C LEU A 168 10.30 11.37 -0.02
N ASN A 169 10.34 10.74 1.16
CA ASN A 169 9.49 11.12 2.28
C ASN A 169 9.77 12.56 2.74
N ARG A 170 11.03 13.01 2.72
CA ARG A 170 11.38 14.40 3.00
C ARG A 170 10.79 15.36 1.96
N LYS A 171 10.94 15.05 0.67
CA LYS A 171 10.36 15.87 -0.42
C LYS A 171 8.84 15.93 -0.34
N LEU A 172 8.18 14.81 -0.04
CA LEU A 172 6.74 14.76 0.17
C LEU A 172 6.29 15.71 1.28
N LEU A 173 6.97 15.72 2.43
CA LEU A 173 6.66 16.66 3.52
C LEU A 173 6.86 18.13 3.10
N MET A 174 7.88 18.44 2.31
CA MET A 174 8.08 19.79 1.75
C MET A 174 6.95 20.21 0.80
N MET A 175 6.20 19.27 0.24
CA MET A 175 4.98 19.50 -0.56
C MET A 175 3.69 19.36 0.28
N ARG A 176 3.80 19.28 1.61
CA ARG A 176 2.70 19.05 2.56
C ARG A 176 1.92 17.75 2.32
N VAL A 177 2.60 16.75 1.75
CA VAL A 177 2.09 15.39 1.57
C VAL A 177 2.68 14.48 2.63
N LYS A 178 1.83 13.90 3.49
CA LYS A 178 2.28 12.99 4.54
C LYS A 178 2.54 11.58 3.97
N PRO A 179 3.74 11.00 4.10
CA PRO A 179 3.95 9.58 3.81
C PRO A 179 3.00 8.73 4.65
N TYR A 180 2.10 7.99 4.00
CA TYR A 180 1.04 7.24 4.68
C TYR A 180 1.34 5.74 4.71
N TYR A 181 1.51 5.12 3.53
CA TYR A 181 1.82 3.70 3.41
C TYR A 181 3.03 3.45 2.52
N ILE A 182 3.79 2.43 2.88
CA ILE A 182 4.64 1.66 1.96
C ILE A 182 3.96 0.30 1.81
N TYR A 183 3.48 0.00 0.61
CA TYR A 183 2.93 -1.31 0.30
C TYR A 183 4.04 -2.24 -0.15
N GLN A 184 4.07 -3.45 0.40
CA GLN A 184 4.72 -4.55 -0.28
C GLN A 184 4.03 -4.79 -1.63
N ALA A 185 4.80 -4.95 -2.71
CA ALA A 185 4.24 -5.22 -4.02
C ALA A 185 3.37 -6.51 -4.03
N ASP A 186 2.12 -6.36 -4.48
CA ASP A 186 1.11 -7.42 -4.53
C ASP A 186 1.49 -8.56 -5.47
N MET A 187 0.87 -9.72 -5.24
CA MET A 187 1.02 -10.92 -6.07
C MET A 187 0.17 -10.87 -7.35
N VAL A 188 0.41 -9.87 -8.19
CA VAL A 188 -0.32 -9.71 -9.46
C VAL A 188 0.43 -10.38 -10.61
N LYS A 189 -0.31 -11.07 -11.48
CA LYS A 189 0.23 -11.76 -12.67
C LYS A 189 1.14 -10.81 -13.45
N SER A 190 2.34 -11.30 -13.77
CA SER A 190 3.37 -10.58 -14.54
C SER A 190 3.99 -9.35 -13.85
N THR A 191 3.84 -9.18 -12.53
CA THR A 191 4.48 -8.07 -11.78
C THR A 191 5.52 -8.55 -10.75
N ASN A 192 5.73 -9.86 -10.62
CA ASN A 192 6.64 -10.44 -9.63
C ASN A 192 8.09 -9.92 -9.71
N HIS A 193 8.54 -9.45 -10.87
CA HIS A 193 9.89 -8.88 -11.02
C HIS A 193 10.09 -7.57 -10.23
N PHE A 194 9.00 -6.86 -9.90
CA PHE A 194 9.04 -5.69 -9.00
C PHE A 194 9.02 -6.07 -7.52
N ARG A 195 8.74 -7.33 -7.16
CA ARG A 195 8.64 -7.71 -5.75
C ARG A 195 10.01 -7.75 -5.09
N THR A 196 10.05 -7.25 -3.87
CA THR A 196 11.20 -7.35 -2.97
C THR A 196 10.97 -8.44 -1.91
N PRO A 197 12.04 -9.03 -1.34
CA PRO A 197 11.94 -9.74 -0.08
C PRO A 197 11.41 -8.81 1.03
N ILE A 198 10.60 -9.35 1.96
CA ILE A 198 10.01 -8.56 3.06
C ILE A 198 11.08 -7.86 3.91
N ARG A 199 12.24 -8.50 4.10
CA ARG A 199 13.39 -7.93 4.82
C ARG A 199 13.81 -6.56 4.29
N VAL A 200 13.67 -6.29 2.99
CA VAL A 200 14.03 -4.99 2.40
C VAL A 200 13.13 -3.88 2.94
N GLY A 201 11.81 -4.13 3.04
CA GLY A 201 10.88 -3.18 3.63
C GLY A 201 11.17 -2.94 5.11
N LEU A 202 11.52 -3.99 5.86
CA LEU A 202 11.93 -3.89 7.26
C LEU A 202 13.23 -3.08 7.44
N GLU A 203 14.25 -3.36 6.63
CA GLU A 203 15.52 -2.62 6.61
C GLU A 203 15.30 -1.13 6.30
N ILE A 204 14.39 -0.82 5.36
CA ILE A 204 13.99 0.57 5.07
C ILE A 204 13.32 1.20 6.28
N MET A 205 12.32 0.53 6.88
CA MET A 205 11.61 1.06 8.04
C MET A 205 12.53 1.33 9.23
N ASP A 206 13.49 0.44 9.47
CA ASP A 206 14.49 0.58 10.53
C ASP A 206 15.39 1.79 10.29
N LYS A 207 15.83 2.01 9.05
CA LYS A 207 16.64 3.18 8.65
C LYS A 207 15.85 4.48 8.52
N LEU A 208 14.53 4.45 8.60
CA LEU A 208 13.70 5.67 8.65
C LEU A 208 13.44 6.09 10.10
N ARG A 209 12.98 5.16 10.96
CA ARG A 209 12.61 5.47 12.34
C ARG A 209 13.84 5.95 13.12
N GLY A 210 13.76 7.15 13.70
CA GLY A 210 14.86 7.76 14.46
C GLY A 210 15.91 8.48 13.61
N HIS A 211 15.96 8.22 12.30
CA HIS A 211 16.91 8.87 11.36
C HIS A 211 16.28 9.98 10.52
N THR A 212 14.96 10.20 10.65
CA THR A 212 14.21 11.31 10.08
C THR A 212 13.04 11.68 11.01
N SER A 213 12.30 12.75 10.68
CA SER A 213 11.10 13.15 11.43
C SER A 213 10.07 12.02 11.49
N GLY A 214 9.40 11.86 12.63
CA GLY A 214 8.32 10.88 12.78
C GLY A 214 7.19 11.05 11.77
N LEU A 215 6.98 12.28 11.26
CA LEU A 215 6.02 12.58 10.19
C LEU A 215 6.41 11.93 8.85
N ALA A 216 7.69 11.66 8.65
CA ALA A 216 8.25 11.06 7.43
C ALA A 216 8.32 9.52 7.52
N VAL A 217 7.78 8.90 8.57
CA VAL A 217 7.80 7.45 8.77
C VAL A 217 6.40 6.87 8.51
N PRO A 218 6.14 6.29 7.33
CA PRO A 218 4.84 5.70 6.98
C PRO A 218 4.64 4.34 7.67
N TYR A 219 3.48 3.72 7.46
CA TYR A 219 3.28 2.31 7.79
C TYR A 219 3.76 1.42 6.64
N PHE A 220 4.65 0.47 6.91
CA PHE A 220 4.94 -0.61 5.96
C PHE A 220 3.89 -1.70 6.12
N VAL A 221 3.17 -2.03 5.05
CA VAL A 221 2.02 -2.94 5.09
C VAL A 221 2.09 -3.99 3.99
N ILE A 222 1.57 -5.17 4.29
CA ILE A 222 1.26 -6.21 3.30
C ILE A 222 -0.26 -6.29 3.18
N ASP A 223 -0.80 -6.21 1.95
CA ASP A 223 -2.20 -6.55 1.73
C ASP A 223 -2.35 -8.08 1.75
N ALA A 224 -3.07 -8.59 2.74
CA ALA A 224 -3.19 -10.00 2.99
C ALA A 224 -3.92 -10.70 1.82
N PRO A 225 -3.40 -11.85 1.34
CA PRO A 225 -4.06 -12.63 0.30
C PRO A 225 -5.51 -12.98 0.67
N GLY A 226 -6.36 -13.13 -0.33
CA GLY A 226 -7.79 -13.41 -0.11
C GLY A 226 -8.59 -12.21 0.41
N GLY A 227 -7.98 -11.03 0.54
CA GLY A 227 -8.67 -9.83 0.99
C GLY A 227 -8.72 -9.67 2.50
N GLY A 228 -7.78 -10.26 3.25
CA GLY A 228 -7.69 -10.11 4.71
C GLY A 228 -7.32 -8.71 5.19
N GLY A 229 -6.97 -7.78 4.28
CA GLY A 229 -6.67 -6.40 4.63
C GLY A 229 -5.18 -6.11 4.80
N LYS A 230 -4.88 -4.86 5.14
CA LYS A 230 -3.52 -4.31 5.24
C LYS A 230 -2.99 -4.63 6.62
N ILE A 231 -1.96 -5.45 6.69
CA ILE A 231 -1.32 -5.84 7.95
C ILE A 231 -0.02 -5.04 8.08
N PRO A 232 0.13 -4.17 9.09
CA PRO A 232 1.36 -3.43 9.32
C PRO A 232 2.47 -4.36 9.81
N ILE A 233 3.69 -4.08 9.39
CA ILE A 233 4.89 -4.77 9.83
C ILE A 233 5.92 -3.75 10.28
N LEU A 234 6.50 -3.98 11.44
CA LEU A 234 7.55 -3.16 12.02
C LEU A 234 8.85 -3.96 12.16
N PRO A 235 10.02 -3.29 12.14
CA PRO A 235 11.24 -3.87 12.66
C PRO A 235 11.06 -4.37 14.09
N GLN A 236 11.85 -5.38 14.48
CA GLN A 236 11.83 -5.89 15.85
C GLN A 236 12.46 -4.84 16.79
N TYR A 237 11.63 -4.11 17.53
CA TYR A 237 12.09 -3.17 18.57
C TYR A 237 11.99 -3.78 19.97
N VAL A 238 10.99 -4.62 20.22
CA VAL A 238 10.82 -5.34 21.48
C VAL A 238 11.75 -6.54 21.49
N LEU A 239 12.66 -6.61 22.46
CA LEU A 239 13.58 -7.73 22.63
C LEU A 239 13.05 -8.74 23.64
N TYR A 240 12.37 -8.25 24.67
CA TYR A 240 11.80 -9.05 25.74
C TYR A 240 10.62 -8.30 26.39
N HIS A 241 9.67 -9.05 26.96
CA HIS A 241 8.53 -8.50 27.68
C HIS A 241 7.99 -9.56 28.65
N ASP A 242 7.84 -9.20 29.91
CA ASP A 242 7.17 -9.96 30.97
C ASP A 242 6.24 -9.04 31.79
N ASP A 243 5.69 -9.54 32.90
CA ASP A 243 4.76 -8.79 33.76
C ASP A 243 5.44 -7.69 34.61
N GLU A 244 6.77 -7.57 34.57
CA GLU A 244 7.54 -6.60 35.35
C GLU A 244 8.21 -5.54 34.47
N LYS A 245 8.53 -5.88 33.22
CA LYS A 245 9.28 -5.01 32.32
C LYS A 245 9.17 -5.36 30.85
N ILE A 246 9.48 -4.35 30.04
CA ILE A 246 9.74 -4.47 28.62
C ILE A 246 11.17 -4.03 28.30
N VAL A 247 11.88 -4.83 27.51
CA VAL A 247 13.22 -4.51 27.00
C VAL A 247 13.12 -4.17 25.53
N LEU A 248 13.60 -2.99 25.17
CA LEU A 248 13.48 -2.40 23.85
C LEU A 248 14.85 -2.03 23.30
N ARG A 249 15.03 -2.06 21.98
CA ARG A 249 16.12 -1.33 21.32
C ARG A 249 15.60 -0.04 20.68
N ASN A 250 16.45 0.98 20.65
CA ASN A 250 16.20 2.18 19.84
C ASN A 250 16.83 2.06 18.43
N TYR A 251 16.77 3.16 17.67
CA TYR A 251 17.35 3.26 16.31
C TYR A 251 18.89 3.19 16.27
N LYS A 252 19.56 3.46 17.40
CA LYS A 252 21.02 3.29 17.56
C LYS A 252 21.40 1.89 18.03
N TYR A 253 20.44 0.98 18.16
CA TYR A 253 20.61 -0.35 18.75
C TYR A 253 21.02 -0.34 20.23
N GLU A 254 20.85 0.79 20.92
CA GLU A 254 20.99 0.86 22.37
C GLU A 254 19.78 0.17 23.01
N VAL A 255 20.03 -0.60 24.07
CA VAL A 255 19.01 -1.39 24.77
C VAL A 255 18.57 -0.64 26.02
N PHE A 256 17.26 -0.55 26.20
CA PHE A 256 16.62 0.10 27.34
C PHE A 256 15.64 -0.86 27.99
N GLU A 257 15.56 -0.78 29.31
CA GLU A 257 14.56 -1.44 30.12
C GLU A 257 13.53 -0.40 30.57
N TYR A 258 12.25 -0.73 30.44
CA TYR A 258 11.14 0.06 30.95
C TYR A 258 10.31 -0.82 31.87
N ALA A 259 10.11 -0.38 33.12
CA ALA A 259 9.32 -1.11 34.10
C ALA A 259 7.84 -1.06 33.72
N GLU A 260 7.18 -2.22 33.68
CA GLU A 260 5.74 -2.34 33.46
C GLU A 260 4.98 -2.04 34.76
N VAL A 261 3.75 -1.57 34.59
CA VAL A 261 2.83 -1.35 35.72
C VAL A 261 1.96 -2.58 35.85
N ARG A 262 2.05 -3.27 36.99
CA ARG A 262 1.15 -4.39 37.30
C ARG A 262 -0.28 -3.86 37.45
N ASP A 263 -1.18 -4.41 36.65
CA ASP A 263 -2.60 -4.07 36.65
C ASP A 263 -3.29 -4.97 37.69
N GLU A 264 -3.39 -4.54 38.95
CA GLU A 264 -3.89 -5.34 40.09
C GLU A 264 -5.33 -5.85 39.88
N ASP A 265 -6.13 -5.17 39.05
CA ASP A 265 -7.52 -5.51 38.73
C ASP A 265 -7.67 -6.60 37.64
N LYS A 266 -6.58 -7.02 36.99
CA LYS A 266 -6.57 -8.12 36.02
C LYS A 266 -5.80 -9.30 36.60
N GLY A 267 -6.52 -10.26 37.19
CA GLY A 267 -5.94 -11.54 37.61
C GLY A 267 -5.11 -12.20 36.50
N GLU A 268 -3.92 -12.68 36.90
CA GLU A 268 -2.91 -13.43 36.12
C GLU A 268 -2.69 -13.00 34.65
N SER A 269 -1.65 -12.19 34.46
CA SER A 269 -0.88 -11.98 33.22
C SER A 269 -1.72 -11.69 31.96
N ALA A 270 -1.92 -10.40 31.68
CA ALA A 270 -2.19 -9.96 30.31
C ALA A 270 -0.91 -10.02 29.47
N GLY A 271 -0.24 -11.17 29.44
CA GLY A 271 0.81 -11.46 28.47
C GLY A 271 0.24 -11.26 27.06
N PHE A 272 1.05 -10.62 26.21
CA PHE A 272 0.80 -10.31 24.80
C PHE A 272 -0.38 -11.10 24.18
N ASP A 273 -1.48 -10.42 23.86
CA ASP A 273 -2.78 -10.98 23.44
C ASP A 273 -2.71 -12.45 22.99
N SER A 274 -2.94 -13.36 23.94
CA SER A 274 -2.79 -14.80 23.75
C SER A 274 -3.72 -15.39 22.68
N ARG A 275 -4.71 -14.61 22.22
CA ARG A 275 -5.55 -14.95 21.06
C ARG A 275 -4.75 -15.09 19.76
N PHE A 276 -3.58 -14.44 19.67
CA PHE A 276 -2.69 -14.49 18.50
C PHE A 276 -1.42 -15.32 18.72
N LEU A 277 -1.15 -15.77 19.94
CA LEU A 277 -0.13 -16.78 20.21
C LEU A 277 -0.62 -18.11 19.63
N ARG A 278 0.11 -18.66 18.64
CA ARG A 278 -0.21 -19.95 18.04
C ARG A 278 -0.25 -21.02 19.14
N LYS A 279 -1.41 -21.68 19.30
CA LYS A 279 -1.60 -22.80 20.26
C LYS A 279 -0.69 -24.02 20.03
N GLN A 280 0.02 -24.12 18.89
CA GLN A 280 1.03 -25.16 18.65
C GLN A 280 2.16 -24.67 17.73
N PRO A 281 3.43 -25.04 17.99
CA PRO A 281 4.52 -24.79 17.05
C PRO A 281 4.30 -25.62 15.77
N VAL A 282 4.51 -24.98 14.62
CA VAL A 282 4.50 -25.67 13.33
C VAL A 282 5.65 -26.67 13.33
N VAL A 283 5.33 -27.96 13.43
CA VAL A 283 6.27 -29.02 13.08
C VAL A 283 6.56 -28.85 11.59
N ILE A 284 7.74 -28.29 11.28
CA ILE A 284 8.28 -28.34 9.93
C ILE A 284 8.54 -29.82 9.66
N ARG A 285 7.58 -30.50 9.01
CA ARG A 285 7.83 -31.82 8.46
C ARG A 285 8.90 -31.66 7.39
N GLU A 286 10.14 -31.99 7.72
CA GLU A 286 11.18 -32.22 6.72
C GLU A 286 10.62 -33.20 5.69
N ARG A 287 10.36 -32.70 4.47
CA ARG A 287 10.19 -33.58 3.33
C ARG A 287 11.56 -34.21 3.09
N LYS A 288 11.80 -35.40 3.66
CA LYS A 288 12.88 -36.30 3.23
C LYS A 288 12.77 -36.43 1.71
N ARG A 289 13.70 -35.81 0.99
CA ARG A 289 13.90 -36.09 -0.44
C ARG A 289 14.21 -37.58 -0.53
N ARG A 290 13.26 -38.39 -1.00
CA ARG A 290 13.52 -39.76 -1.42
C ARG A 290 14.45 -39.66 -2.63
N ILE A 291 15.74 -39.85 -2.40
CA ILE A 291 16.69 -40.19 -3.45
C ILE A 291 16.35 -41.63 -3.84
N SER A 292 15.71 -41.79 -5.00
CA SER A 292 15.53 -43.10 -5.62
C SER A 292 16.87 -43.57 -6.19
N PRO A 293 17.30 -44.82 -5.96
CA PRO A 293 18.52 -45.34 -6.56
C PRO A 293 18.28 -45.53 -8.07
N SER A 294 19.12 -44.90 -8.89
CA SER A 294 19.13 -45.11 -10.34
C SER A 294 19.50 -46.57 -10.62
N LYS A 295 18.52 -47.37 -11.09
CA LYS A 295 18.79 -48.67 -11.70
C LYS A 295 19.58 -48.44 -12.99
N GLY A 296 20.76 -49.05 -13.06
CA GLY A 296 21.56 -49.07 -14.27
C GLY A 296 20.90 -49.92 -15.36
N THR A 297 21.10 -49.51 -16.60
CA THR A 297 21.07 -50.40 -17.77
C THR A 297 22.21 -50.01 -18.71
N ARG A 298 22.90 -51.06 -19.18
CA ARG A 298 24.13 -51.06 -19.96
C ARG A 298 23.92 -50.61 -21.41
N SER A 299 24.98 -49.99 -21.95
CA SER A 299 25.56 -50.21 -23.29
C SER A 299 24.71 -49.95 -24.55
N SER A 300 25.12 -48.94 -25.32
CA SER A 300 25.44 -49.15 -26.74
C SER A 300 26.53 -48.19 -27.21
N LYS A 301 27.63 -48.77 -27.70
CA LYS A 301 28.77 -48.13 -28.35
C LYS A 301 28.31 -47.29 -29.55
N GLN A 302 28.82 -46.07 -29.69
CA GLN A 302 29.07 -45.48 -31.01
C GLN A 302 30.30 -44.56 -30.96
N LYS A 303 31.26 -44.90 -31.82
CA LYS A 303 32.54 -44.24 -32.03
C LYS A 303 32.33 -42.87 -32.68
N VAL A 304 33.02 -41.85 -32.21
CA VAL A 304 33.26 -40.61 -32.98
C VAL A 304 34.78 -40.50 -33.18
N PRO A 305 35.29 -40.44 -34.42
CA PRO A 305 36.72 -40.42 -34.67
C PRO A 305 37.30 -39.02 -34.46
N VAL A 306 38.43 -38.99 -33.76
CA VAL A 306 39.35 -37.85 -33.73
C VAL A 306 40.04 -37.77 -35.10
N LYS A 307 39.98 -36.62 -35.75
CA LYS A 307 40.95 -36.24 -36.79
C LYS A 307 41.54 -34.88 -36.41
N ASN A 308 42.81 -34.93 -36.01
CA ASN A 308 43.75 -33.81 -36.13
C ASN A 308 44.31 -33.81 -37.55
N ASN A 309 44.49 -32.61 -38.13
CA ASN A 309 45.63 -32.12 -38.93
C ASN A 309 45.17 -30.87 -39.70
N VAL A 310 45.70 -29.67 -39.39
CA VAL A 310 46.93 -29.03 -39.91
C VAL A 310 46.71 -28.46 -41.32
N GLU A 311 46.41 -27.16 -41.39
CA GLU A 311 47.24 -26.06 -41.92
C GLU A 311 46.60 -24.71 -41.55
#